data_AF-A0A370FRD7-F1
#
_entry.id   AF-A0A370FRD7-F1
#
_cell.length_a   1.000
_cell.length_b   1.000
_cell.length_c   1.000
_cell.angle_alpha   90.00
_cell.angle_beta   90.00
_cell.angle_gamma   90.00
#
_symmetry.space_group_name_H-M   'P 1'
#
loop_
_entity.id
_entity.type
_entity.pdbx_description
1 polymer ?
#
loop_
_entity_poly.entity_id
_entity_poly.type
_entity_poly.pdbx_seq_one_letter_code
_entity_poly.pdbx_strand_id
1 'polypeptide(L)'
;MAPVSDLLGSSGSLGSSGDSESYVAVDPTLGTLIATSGFEVGRDGFSFENWGESSQEHRRGLTPSVMQSRYDDRICARIVDGGCVLTATGQALQADLNDTWSGGHCFGFAALAGLFATDQLDKAEHLATGPDVYDDPASDQLDGLISRYASTQISPPTSAANSPSSVADTLDKLEAAWARGDSYILTIAGDIGGHAITPIALRDLGKGKTGIVVYDNNYPGVEKMVVADAAADTWYYTTALNPADKSYLFVGSPDNPMHLVRLPQTTEVHECPTCRESGDDSVLVLVKDNAENRDGTIIDWDLEVTAPGGGAVEGIENLPVINNQQSELFRVPAGVAFEITMGKVPVGRAADIDISLYGDGWIDEFDGIELLPGATTSVNVDQSQRRLSLRSNLPVAPMLKLASEQANWSVAAQGTGLRLLPGTTLSLERETDGDYVYALDGIGVPGSLTLDVRHRDAVRDRNVTTGGPVSIPVNSSASVAAHAWDGASPLTVRVAGNGVDRVYPMVPAS
;
A
#
# COMPACT_ATOMS: atom_id res chain seq x y z
N MET A 1 0.47 23.26 21.82
CA MET A 1 1.09 22.31 20.86
C MET A 1 0.69 22.81 19.49
N ALA A 2 1.68 23.15 18.66
CA ALA A 2 1.48 23.91 17.42
C ALA A 2 0.85 23.03 16.31
N PRO A 3 0.09 23.62 15.38
CA PRO A 3 -0.63 22.89 14.33
C PRO A 3 0.31 22.39 13.21
N VAL A 4 -0.03 21.24 12.65
CA VAL A 4 0.71 20.49 11.61
C VAL A 4 0.35 21.04 10.22
N SER A 5 0.77 22.27 9.92
CA SER A 5 0.61 22.86 8.58
C SER A 5 1.91 23.45 8.02
N ASP A 6 3.05 23.16 8.65
CA ASP A 6 4.39 23.64 8.23
C ASP A 6 5.29 22.53 7.64
N LEU A 7 4.74 21.35 7.30
CA LEU A 7 5.50 20.26 6.65
C LEU A 7 5.71 20.44 5.13
N LEU A 8 5.19 21.52 4.53
CA LEU A 8 5.45 21.88 3.13
C LEU A 8 6.16 23.23 3.06
N GLY A 9 7.45 23.20 3.36
CA GLY A 9 8.35 24.34 3.32
C GLY A 9 8.65 24.79 1.90
N SER A 10 8.04 25.92 1.52
CA SER A 10 8.47 26.91 0.52
C SER A 10 9.93 26.76 0.04
N SER A 11 10.11 26.68 -1.28
CA SER A 11 11.38 26.80 -2.01
C SER A 11 12.28 27.91 -1.46
N GLY A 12 13.26 27.53 -0.64
CA GLY A 12 14.28 28.41 -0.09
C GLY A 12 15.46 28.51 -1.06
N SER A 13 15.55 29.64 -1.76
CA SER A 13 16.78 30.04 -2.45
C SER A 13 17.87 30.32 -1.41
N LEU A 14 18.86 29.43 -1.30
CA LEU A 14 20.03 29.62 -0.44
C LEU A 14 21.21 30.18 -1.25
N GLY A 15 21.53 31.44 -0.98
CA GLY A 15 22.79 32.07 -1.38
C GLY A 15 23.90 31.82 -0.34
N SER A 16 24.95 31.12 -0.79
CA SER A 16 26.39 31.23 -0.46
C SER A 16 26.84 31.43 1.00
N SER A 17 27.45 30.40 1.60
CA SER A 17 28.93 30.28 1.80
C SER A 17 29.26 29.22 2.86
N GLY A 18 29.94 28.16 2.44
CA GLY A 18 30.33 26.98 3.22
C GLY A 18 30.35 25.78 2.26
N ASP A 19 31.40 24.96 2.30
CA ASP A 19 31.69 23.89 1.34
C ASP A 19 30.41 23.22 0.81
N SER A 20 30.13 23.37 -0.49
CA SER A 20 29.03 22.68 -1.12
C SER A 20 29.32 21.18 -1.07
N GLU A 21 28.73 20.46 -0.12
CA GLU A 21 28.68 18.99 -0.19
C GLU A 21 28.02 18.63 -1.52
N SER A 22 28.82 18.19 -2.48
CA SER A 22 28.31 17.67 -3.73
C SER A 22 27.73 16.29 -3.43
N TYR A 23 26.41 16.19 -3.34
CA TYR A 23 25.71 14.92 -3.29
C TYR A 23 25.87 14.20 -4.64
N VAL A 24 26.91 13.38 -4.74
CA VAL A 24 27.23 12.59 -5.94
C VAL A 24 27.33 11.14 -5.54
N ALA A 25 27.00 10.24 -6.46
CA ALA A 25 27.22 8.81 -6.27
C ALA A 25 28.70 8.55 -5.93
N VAL A 26 28.94 7.84 -4.84
CA VAL A 26 30.29 7.48 -4.38
C VAL A 26 30.62 6.06 -4.82
N ASP A 27 31.87 5.86 -5.27
CA ASP A 27 32.39 4.54 -5.61
C ASP A 27 32.29 3.61 -4.38
N PRO A 28 31.56 2.48 -4.46
CA PRO A 28 31.34 1.58 -3.34
C PRO A 28 32.64 0.94 -2.80
N THR A 29 33.73 0.98 -3.58
CA THR A 29 35.03 0.44 -3.18
C THR A 29 35.88 1.44 -2.38
N LEU A 30 35.47 2.71 -2.31
CA LEU A 30 36.20 3.77 -1.63
C LEU A 30 36.31 3.50 -0.11
N GLY A 31 37.39 3.98 0.49
CA GLY A 31 37.60 3.89 1.94
C GLY A 31 38.07 2.51 2.40
N THR A 32 38.21 2.38 3.72
CA THR A 32 38.71 1.15 4.36
C THR A 32 37.54 0.31 4.87
N LEU A 33 37.49 -0.98 4.55
CA LEU A 33 36.46 -1.88 5.04
C LEU A 33 36.49 -1.96 6.58
N ILE A 34 35.33 -1.73 7.20
CA ILE A 34 35.10 -1.85 8.65
C ILE A 34 34.50 -3.22 8.96
N ALA A 35 33.37 -3.53 8.32
CA ALA A 35 32.61 -4.76 8.53
C ALA A 35 31.89 -5.18 7.23
N THR A 36 31.56 -6.46 7.11
CA THR A 36 30.79 -7.00 5.98
C THR A 36 29.86 -8.12 6.44
N SER A 37 28.71 -8.21 5.79
CA SER A 37 27.76 -9.33 5.91
C SER A 37 28.24 -10.61 5.23
N GLY A 38 29.19 -10.52 4.29
CA GLY A 38 29.54 -11.61 3.38
C GLY A 38 28.60 -11.75 2.17
N PHE A 39 27.57 -10.90 2.05
CA PHE A 39 26.70 -10.82 0.88
C PHE A 39 27.48 -10.35 -0.35
N GLU A 40 27.31 -11.05 -1.47
CA GLU A 40 27.92 -10.72 -2.76
C GLU A 40 26.83 -10.44 -3.80
N VAL A 41 26.81 -9.24 -4.40
CA VAL A 41 25.72 -8.81 -5.31
C VAL A 41 25.54 -9.71 -6.54
N GLY A 42 26.62 -10.34 -7.01
CA GLY A 42 26.60 -11.29 -8.14
C GLY A 42 26.33 -12.74 -7.75
N ARG A 43 26.08 -13.03 -6.47
CA ARG A 43 25.74 -14.36 -5.94
C ARG A 43 24.39 -14.35 -5.24
N ASP A 44 24.19 -13.40 -4.34
CA ASP A 44 23.05 -13.33 -3.42
C ASP A 44 21.99 -12.31 -3.84
N GLY A 45 22.32 -11.41 -4.77
CA GLY A 45 21.36 -10.48 -5.37
C GLY A 45 20.64 -11.10 -6.57
N PHE A 46 19.47 -10.57 -6.92
CA PHE A 46 18.76 -10.94 -8.15
C PHE A 46 19.44 -10.35 -9.39
N SER A 47 19.36 -11.05 -10.52
CA SER A 47 19.91 -10.60 -11.82
C SER A 47 18.97 -9.69 -12.62
N PHE A 48 17.75 -9.48 -12.14
CA PHE A 48 16.75 -8.61 -12.74
C PHE A 48 16.40 -7.47 -11.77
N GLU A 49 15.97 -6.35 -12.35
CA GLU A 49 15.65 -5.13 -11.60
C GLU A 49 14.29 -5.23 -10.91
N ASN A 50 14.14 -4.48 -9.83
CA ASN A 50 12.86 -4.17 -9.22
C ASN A 50 11.89 -3.59 -10.26
N TRP A 51 10.62 -3.98 -10.16
CA TRP A 51 9.59 -3.59 -11.11
C TRP A 51 8.36 -3.04 -10.37
N GLY A 52 7.62 -2.20 -11.08
CA GLY A 52 6.31 -1.71 -10.68
C GLY A 52 5.19 -2.49 -11.36
N GLU A 53 4.69 -1.95 -12.46
CA GLU A 53 3.64 -2.55 -13.27
C GLU A 53 4.00 -3.92 -13.85
N SER A 54 2.97 -4.75 -14.06
CA SER A 54 3.13 -6.04 -14.71
C SER A 54 3.70 -5.91 -16.13
N SER A 55 4.60 -6.83 -16.50
CA SER A 55 5.29 -6.85 -17.79
C SER A 55 5.35 -8.27 -18.36
N GLN A 56 5.98 -8.45 -19.52
CA GLN A 56 6.21 -9.81 -20.06
C GLN A 56 7.19 -10.63 -19.21
N GLU A 57 8.12 -9.95 -18.53
CA GLU A 57 9.10 -10.54 -17.63
C GLU A 57 8.48 -10.80 -16.25
N HIS A 58 7.75 -9.81 -15.71
CA HIS A 58 7.09 -9.86 -14.41
C HIS A 58 5.58 -9.96 -14.54
N ARG A 59 5.06 -11.18 -14.59
CA ARG A 59 3.66 -11.44 -14.97
C ARG A 59 2.73 -11.65 -13.79
N ARG A 60 3.27 -11.90 -12.60
CA ARG A 60 2.49 -12.41 -11.47
C ARG A 60 2.73 -11.62 -10.20
N GLY A 61 1.70 -10.94 -9.69
CA GLY A 61 1.71 -10.41 -8.32
C GLY A 61 1.29 -11.45 -7.28
N LEU A 62 0.64 -10.99 -6.22
CA LEU A 62 -0.04 -11.81 -5.24
C LEU A 62 -1.10 -12.72 -5.89
N THR A 63 -1.12 -13.97 -5.42
CA THR A 63 -2.10 -14.99 -5.79
C THR A 63 -2.80 -15.52 -4.53
N PRO A 64 -3.90 -16.27 -4.67
CA PRO A 64 -4.58 -16.87 -3.52
C PRO A 64 -3.66 -17.73 -2.64
N SER A 65 -2.74 -18.49 -3.26
CA SER A 65 -1.75 -19.29 -2.54
C SER A 65 -0.75 -18.45 -1.75
N VAL A 66 -0.32 -17.32 -2.31
CA VAL A 66 0.60 -16.39 -1.64
C VAL A 66 -0.11 -15.71 -0.46
N MET A 67 -1.35 -15.26 -0.67
CA MET A 67 -2.19 -14.71 0.40
C MET A 67 -2.38 -15.72 1.54
N GLN A 68 -2.68 -16.99 1.21
CA GLN A 68 -2.81 -18.07 2.20
C GLN A 68 -1.52 -18.31 2.96
N SER A 69 -0.37 -18.34 2.28
CA SER A 69 0.95 -18.50 2.94
C SER A 69 1.30 -17.39 3.92
N ARG A 70 0.62 -16.25 3.83
CA ARG A 70 0.85 -15.09 4.67
C ARG A 70 -0.14 -15.00 5.82
N TYR A 71 -1.42 -15.22 5.55
CA TYR A 71 -2.51 -14.99 6.51
C TYR A 71 -3.09 -16.29 7.08
N ASP A 72 -2.57 -17.44 6.64
CA ASP A 72 -3.07 -18.78 6.90
C ASP A 72 -4.45 -19.03 6.25
N ASP A 73 -5.07 -20.17 6.54
CA ASP A 73 -6.35 -20.61 5.98
C ASP A 73 -7.52 -19.63 6.22
N ARG A 74 -7.37 -18.67 7.15
CA ARG A 74 -8.37 -17.65 7.48
C ARG A 74 -8.74 -16.75 6.31
N ILE A 75 -7.81 -16.50 5.39
CA ILE A 75 -8.08 -15.71 4.18
C ILE A 75 -8.89 -16.49 3.13
N CYS A 76 -9.09 -17.80 3.32
CA CYS A 76 -9.74 -18.68 2.36
C CYS A 76 -11.20 -18.92 2.75
N ALA A 77 -12.12 -18.68 1.81
CA ALA A 77 -13.51 -19.12 1.95
C ALA A 77 -13.64 -20.64 1.89
N ARG A 78 -12.74 -21.29 1.12
CA ARG A 78 -12.63 -22.75 1.02
C ARG A 78 -11.27 -23.14 0.47
N ILE A 79 -10.87 -24.38 0.77
CA ILE A 79 -9.68 -25.02 0.23
C ILE A 79 -10.15 -26.19 -0.64
N VAL A 80 -9.83 -26.14 -1.93
CA VAL A 80 -10.22 -27.16 -2.92
C VAL A 80 -8.95 -27.75 -3.51
N ASP A 81 -8.76 -29.05 -3.34
CA ASP A 81 -7.55 -29.78 -3.79
C ASP A 81 -6.24 -29.13 -3.31
N GLY A 82 -6.24 -28.59 -2.08
CA GLY A 82 -5.11 -27.86 -1.49
C GLY A 82 -4.96 -26.41 -1.93
N GLY A 83 -5.79 -25.93 -2.87
CA GLY A 83 -5.78 -24.54 -3.33
C GLY A 83 -6.77 -23.65 -2.57
N CYS A 84 -6.29 -22.51 -2.09
CA CYS A 84 -7.13 -21.48 -1.50
C CYS A 84 -8.04 -20.83 -2.54
N VAL A 85 -9.34 -20.78 -2.23
CA VAL A 85 -10.25 -19.81 -2.81
C VAL A 85 -10.47 -18.73 -1.76
N LEU A 86 -9.99 -17.52 -2.01
CA LEU A 86 -10.04 -16.41 -1.04
C LEU A 86 -11.46 -16.10 -0.56
N THR A 87 -11.64 -15.47 0.59
CA THR A 87 -12.90 -14.79 0.93
C THR A 87 -13.13 -13.59 0.01
N ALA A 88 -14.32 -13.01 0.04
CA ALA A 88 -14.63 -11.81 -0.76
C ALA A 88 -13.75 -10.62 -0.32
N THR A 89 -13.54 -10.45 0.99
CA THR A 89 -12.60 -9.50 1.58
C THR A 89 -11.16 -9.85 1.22
N GLY A 90 -10.76 -11.12 1.27
CA GLY A 90 -9.42 -11.55 0.86
C GLY A 90 -9.12 -11.31 -0.62
N GLN A 91 -10.12 -11.50 -1.50
CA GLN A 91 -9.98 -11.17 -2.92
C GLN A 91 -9.86 -9.66 -3.15
N ALA A 92 -10.62 -8.86 -2.41
CA ALA A 92 -10.53 -7.41 -2.45
C ALA A 92 -9.15 -6.92 -1.99
N LEU A 93 -8.68 -7.41 -0.84
CA LEU A 93 -7.35 -7.13 -0.31
C LEU A 93 -6.24 -7.56 -1.28
N GLN A 94 -6.34 -8.72 -1.91
CA GLN A 94 -5.33 -9.16 -2.90
C GLN A 94 -5.25 -8.19 -4.10
N ALA A 95 -6.40 -7.72 -4.60
CA ALA A 95 -6.43 -6.77 -5.71
C ALA A 95 -5.80 -5.44 -5.30
N ASP A 96 -6.18 -4.93 -4.14
CA ASP A 96 -5.72 -3.66 -3.62
C ASP A 96 -4.21 -3.65 -3.33
N LEU A 97 -3.68 -4.73 -2.75
CA LEU A 97 -2.25 -4.88 -2.52
C LEU A 97 -1.46 -5.06 -3.83
N ASN A 98 -1.99 -5.80 -4.82
CA ASN A 98 -1.33 -5.91 -6.12
C ASN A 98 -1.17 -4.55 -6.80
N ASP A 99 -2.17 -3.69 -6.67
CA ASP A 99 -2.16 -2.34 -7.21
C ASP A 99 -1.17 -1.44 -6.44
N THR A 100 -1.15 -1.54 -5.10
CA THR A 100 -0.18 -0.81 -4.25
C THR A 100 1.29 -1.13 -4.58
N TRP A 101 1.57 -2.36 -5.01
CA TRP A 101 2.93 -2.78 -5.38
C TRP A 101 3.25 -2.57 -6.86
N SER A 102 2.31 -2.02 -7.65
CA SER A 102 2.65 -1.46 -8.94
C SER A 102 3.55 -0.22 -8.80
N GLY A 103 3.62 0.37 -7.60
CA GLY A 103 4.64 1.34 -7.20
C GLY A 103 6.02 0.76 -6.94
N GLY A 104 6.23 -0.56 -6.99
CA GLY A 104 7.54 -1.17 -6.80
C GLY A 104 7.57 -2.24 -5.70
N HIS A 105 8.45 -3.21 -5.88
CA HIS A 105 8.62 -4.38 -5.01
C HIS A 105 9.91 -4.38 -4.18
N CYS A 106 10.60 -3.24 -4.08
CA CYS A 106 11.95 -3.13 -3.51
C CYS A 106 12.08 -3.77 -2.11
N PHE A 107 11.04 -3.63 -1.27
CA PHE A 107 11.01 -4.27 0.05
C PHE A 107 11.04 -5.79 -0.03
N GLY A 108 10.26 -6.37 -0.96
CA GLY A 108 10.23 -7.81 -1.21
C GLY A 108 11.57 -8.34 -1.70
N PHE A 109 12.24 -7.61 -2.60
CA PHE A 109 13.59 -7.95 -3.04
C PHE A 109 14.60 -7.93 -1.89
N ALA A 110 14.64 -6.84 -1.11
CA ALA A 110 15.58 -6.69 -0.03
C ALA A 110 15.36 -7.75 1.07
N ALA A 111 14.09 -8.03 1.40
CA ALA A 111 13.73 -9.10 2.32
C ALA A 111 14.22 -10.46 1.81
N LEU A 112 13.85 -10.82 0.57
CA LEU A 112 14.12 -12.15 0.04
C LEU A 112 15.62 -12.40 -0.18
N ALA A 113 16.35 -11.41 -0.73
CA ALA A 113 17.79 -11.49 -0.89
C ALA A 113 18.50 -11.64 0.47
N GLY A 114 18.09 -10.85 1.48
CA GLY A 114 18.63 -10.95 2.84
C GLY A 114 18.35 -12.30 3.50
N LEU A 115 17.13 -12.82 3.37
CA LEU A 115 16.73 -14.13 3.91
C LEU A 115 17.53 -15.28 3.28
N PHE A 116 17.70 -15.24 1.97
CA PHE A 116 18.53 -16.21 1.25
C PHE A 116 20.00 -16.10 1.66
N ALA A 117 20.57 -14.90 1.71
CA ALA A 117 21.98 -14.72 2.06
C ALA A 117 22.33 -15.13 3.50
N THR A 118 21.35 -15.12 4.39
CA THR A 118 21.51 -15.50 5.81
C THR A 118 21.00 -16.91 6.12
N ASP A 119 20.65 -17.70 5.10
CA ASP A 119 20.07 -19.06 5.23
C ASP A 119 18.83 -19.13 6.13
N GLN A 120 18.10 -18.01 6.27
CA GLN A 120 16.82 -17.94 6.99
C GLN A 120 15.64 -18.43 6.15
N LEU A 121 15.84 -18.55 4.83
CA LEU A 121 14.93 -19.20 3.90
C LEU A 121 15.74 -20.14 2.99
N ASP A 122 15.26 -21.37 2.80
CA ASP A 122 15.99 -22.37 2.00
C ASP A 122 15.88 -22.05 0.51
N LYS A 123 17.00 -21.59 -0.08
CA LYS A 123 17.10 -21.29 -1.51
C LYS A 123 16.71 -22.49 -2.38
N ALA A 124 17.01 -23.72 -1.95
CA ALA A 124 16.77 -24.93 -2.75
C ALA A 124 15.29 -25.26 -2.93
N GLU A 125 14.41 -24.72 -2.08
CA GLU A 125 12.95 -24.86 -2.22
C GLU A 125 12.36 -23.84 -3.19
N HIS A 126 13.10 -22.78 -3.53
CA HIS A 126 12.57 -21.61 -4.24
C HIS A 126 13.27 -21.29 -5.57
N LEU A 127 14.55 -21.62 -5.72
CA LEU A 127 15.34 -21.39 -6.93
C LEU A 127 15.29 -22.61 -7.87
N ALA A 128 15.31 -22.35 -9.17
CA ALA A 128 15.26 -23.35 -10.23
C ALA A 128 16.62 -23.62 -10.89
N THR A 129 17.56 -22.65 -10.90
CA THR A 129 18.77 -22.72 -11.74
C THR A 129 20.05 -23.07 -10.99
N GLY A 130 20.08 -22.97 -9.65
CA GLY A 130 21.28 -23.24 -8.88
C GLY A 130 21.22 -22.69 -7.45
N PRO A 131 22.36 -22.73 -6.73
CA PRO A 131 22.46 -22.21 -5.35
C PRO A 131 22.60 -20.68 -5.28
N ASP A 132 23.01 -20.05 -6.38
CA ASP A 132 23.24 -18.61 -6.47
C ASP A 132 21.97 -17.92 -6.95
N VAL A 133 21.50 -16.92 -6.19
CA VAL A 133 20.28 -16.16 -6.49
C VAL A 133 20.42 -15.41 -7.82
N TYR A 134 21.62 -14.92 -8.12
CA TYR A 134 21.89 -14.13 -9.32
C TYR A 134 21.69 -14.95 -10.60
N ASP A 135 21.93 -16.26 -10.56
CA ASP A 135 21.78 -17.12 -11.73
C ASP A 135 20.31 -17.51 -11.98
N ASP A 136 19.37 -17.14 -11.11
CA ASP A 136 17.94 -17.42 -11.27
C ASP A 136 17.22 -16.23 -11.94
N PRO A 137 16.69 -16.41 -13.16
CA PRO A 137 16.01 -15.33 -13.87
C PRO A 137 14.62 -15.05 -13.27
N ALA A 138 14.06 -13.90 -13.63
CA ALA A 138 12.67 -13.58 -13.30
C ALA A 138 11.72 -14.72 -13.70
N SER A 139 10.79 -15.04 -12.80
CA SER A 139 9.83 -16.12 -12.99
C SER A 139 8.58 -15.86 -12.17
N ASP A 140 7.45 -16.41 -12.60
CA ASP A 140 6.18 -16.31 -11.85
C ASP A 140 6.30 -16.78 -10.38
N GLN A 141 7.22 -17.71 -10.09
CA GLN A 141 7.48 -18.19 -8.73
C GLN A 141 8.20 -17.12 -7.90
N LEU A 142 9.27 -16.54 -8.43
CA LEU A 142 10.00 -15.46 -7.76
C LEU A 142 9.15 -14.19 -7.66
N ASP A 143 8.41 -13.82 -8.71
CA ASP A 143 7.53 -12.66 -8.69
C ASP A 143 6.53 -12.78 -7.53
N GLY A 144 5.84 -13.92 -7.42
CA GLY A 144 4.88 -14.17 -6.35
C GLY A 144 5.51 -14.17 -4.95
N LEU A 145 6.74 -14.65 -4.81
CA LEU A 145 7.47 -14.65 -3.54
C LEU A 145 7.93 -13.24 -3.16
N ILE A 146 8.44 -12.47 -4.12
CA ILE A 146 8.81 -11.06 -3.93
C ILE A 146 7.57 -10.24 -3.57
N SER A 147 6.45 -10.40 -4.28
CA SER A 147 5.18 -9.74 -3.93
C SER A 147 4.67 -10.16 -2.55
N ARG A 148 4.84 -11.44 -2.14
CA ARG A 148 4.54 -11.89 -0.77
C ARG A 148 5.27 -11.01 0.25
N TYR A 149 6.59 -10.91 0.11
CA TYR A 149 7.45 -10.22 1.07
C TYR A 149 7.26 -8.70 1.02
N ALA A 150 7.09 -8.11 -0.18
CA ALA A 150 6.76 -6.69 -0.34
C ALA A 150 5.48 -6.33 0.42
N SER A 151 4.49 -7.22 0.38
CA SER A 151 3.22 -6.97 1.04
C SER A 151 3.30 -6.97 2.56
N THR A 152 4.31 -7.62 3.16
CA THR A 152 4.41 -7.78 4.63
C THR A 152 4.45 -6.45 5.38
N GLN A 153 4.88 -5.39 4.72
CA GLN A 153 5.00 -4.03 5.25
C GLN A 153 3.73 -3.49 5.94
N ILE A 154 2.55 -3.89 5.46
CA ILE A 154 1.29 -3.32 5.94
C ILE A 154 0.71 -4.01 7.18
N SER A 155 1.34 -5.08 7.68
CA SER A 155 0.81 -5.89 8.78
C SER A 155 1.88 -6.28 9.80
N PRO A 156 1.53 -6.39 11.10
CA PRO A 156 2.38 -7.04 12.07
C PRO A 156 2.65 -8.51 11.70
N PRO A 157 3.82 -9.05 12.06
CA PRO A 157 4.86 -8.41 12.87
C PRO A 157 5.81 -7.48 12.10
N THR A 158 5.83 -7.49 10.76
CA THR A 158 6.75 -6.66 9.97
C THR A 158 6.54 -5.17 10.23
N SER A 159 5.29 -4.69 10.11
CA SER A 159 4.99 -3.26 10.30
C SER A 159 5.38 -2.77 11.69
N ALA A 160 5.10 -3.57 12.73
CA ALA A 160 5.43 -3.28 14.12
C ALA A 160 6.94 -3.36 14.42
N ALA A 161 7.72 -4.05 13.59
CA ALA A 161 9.16 -4.18 13.73
C ALA A 161 9.95 -3.16 12.89
N ASN A 162 9.26 -2.36 12.08
CA ASN A 162 9.88 -1.23 11.40
C ASN A 162 10.15 -0.12 12.42
N SER A 163 11.41 0.28 12.56
CA SER A 163 11.79 1.27 13.57
C SER A 163 12.77 2.29 13.00
N PRO A 164 12.54 3.60 13.25
CA PRO A 164 13.50 4.64 12.91
C PRO A 164 14.77 4.43 13.74
N SER A 165 15.91 4.78 13.16
CA SER A 165 17.22 4.61 13.77
C SER A 165 18.11 5.80 13.44
N SER A 166 18.80 6.33 14.45
CA SER A 166 19.88 7.30 14.20
C SER A 166 20.95 6.68 13.32
N VAL A 167 21.77 7.50 12.67
CA VAL A 167 22.90 7.02 11.86
C VAL A 167 23.85 6.18 12.72
N ALA A 168 24.21 6.65 13.91
CA ALA A 168 25.09 5.92 14.82
C ALA A 168 24.49 4.55 15.19
N ASP A 169 23.23 4.51 15.61
CA ASP A 169 22.56 3.24 15.95
C ASP A 169 22.43 2.31 14.74
N THR A 170 22.23 2.88 13.54
CA THR A 170 22.14 2.10 12.30
C THR A 170 23.46 1.36 12.05
N LEU A 171 24.59 2.07 12.10
CA LEU A 171 25.91 1.48 11.89
C LEU A 171 26.20 0.38 12.93
N ASP A 172 25.94 0.65 14.21
CA ASP A 172 26.16 -0.30 15.31
C ASP A 172 25.28 -1.56 15.16
N LYS A 173 23.99 -1.38 14.81
CA LYS A 173 23.05 -2.51 14.60
C LYS A 173 23.46 -3.38 13.43
N LEU A 174 23.93 -2.78 12.32
CA LEU A 174 24.39 -3.52 11.14
C LEU A 174 25.61 -4.38 11.47
N GLU A 175 26.65 -3.78 12.07
CA GLU A 175 27.85 -4.52 12.48
C GLU A 175 27.50 -5.66 13.45
N ALA A 176 26.65 -5.37 14.45
CA ALA A 176 26.24 -6.37 15.43
C ALA A 176 25.43 -7.52 14.81
N ALA A 177 24.57 -7.26 13.82
CA ALA A 177 23.80 -8.29 13.14
C ALA A 177 24.69 -9.20 12.29
N TRP A 178 25.58 -8.62 11.49
CA TRP A 178 26.49 -9.39 10.64
C TRP A 178 27.45 -10.26 11.45
N ALA A 179 27.90 -9.78 12.62
CA ALA A 179 28.72 -10.59 13.55
C ALA A 179 28.00 -11.86 14.06
N ARG A 180 26.67 -11.93 13.94
CA ARG A 180 25.84 -13.09 14.32
C ARG A 180 25.27 -13.85 13.12
N GLY A 181 25.65 -13.50 11.89
CA GLY A 181 25.11 -14.11 10.67
C GLY A 181 23.68 -13.68 10.33
N ASP A 182 23.24 -12.53 10.84
CA ASP A 182 21.92 -11.94 10.59
C ASP A 182 22.06 -10.64 9.77
N SER A 183 20.95 -10.08 9.27
CA SER A 183 20.96 -8.80 8.56
C SER A 183 19.64 -8.04 8.74
N TYR A 184 19.56 -6.86 8.14
CA TYR A 184 18.38 -6.01 8.14
C TYR A 184 18.01 -5.65 6.71
N ILE A 185 16.74 -5.29 6.52
CA ILE A 185 16.31 -4.46 5.40
C ILE A 185 16.54 -3.00 5.85
N LEU A 186 17.25 -2.22 5.04
CA LEU A 186 17.41 -0.78 5.25
C LEU A 186 16.38 -0.05 4.39
N THR A 187 15.48 0.70 5.01
CA THR A 187 14.49 1.50 4.28
C THR A 187 14.76 2.99 4.45
N ILE A 188 14.59 3.74 3.37
CA ILE A 188 14.85 5.17 3.26
C ILE A 188 13.67 5.85 2.54
N ALA A 189 13.41 7.11 2.86
CA ALA A 189 12.33 7.89 2.26
C ALA A 189 12.86 9.20 1.65
N GLY A 190 12.19 9.69 0.61
CA GLY A 190 12.45 10.97 -0.04
C GLY A 190 11.29 11.41 -0.93
N ASP A 191 11.50 12.47 -1.70
CA ASP A 191 10.43 13.11 -2.52
C ASP A 191 9.85 12.19 -3.62
N ILE A 192 10.54 11.11 -3.96
CA ILE A 192 10.12 10.12 -4.96
C ILE A 192 9.53 8.84 -4.34
N GLY A 193 9.15 8.91 -3.06
CA GLY A 193 8.65 7.78 -2.29
C GLY A 193 9.76 7.12 -1.47
N GLY A 194 9.53 5.86 -1.11
CA GLY A 194 10.45 5.05 -0.34
C GLY A 194 11.36 4.17 -1.20
N HIS A 195 12.45 3.71 -0.61
CA HIS A 195 13.25 2.62 -1.16
C HIS A 195 13.72 1.67 -0.06
N ALA A 196 13.77 0.38 -0.38
CA ALA A 196 14.27 -0.66 0.51
C ALA A 196 15.46 -1.35 -0.16
N ILE A 197 16.58 -1.37 0.55
CA ILE A 197 17.88 -1.87 0.09
C ILE A 197 18.50 -2.80 1.12
N THR A 198 19.41 -3.67 0.68
CA THR A 198 20.10 -4.60 1.58
C THR A 198 21.50 -4.05 1.88
N PRO A 199 21.81 -3.66 3.12
CA PRO A 199 23.16 -3.23 3.50
C PRO A 199 24.10 -4.45 3.57
N ILE A 200 25.29 -4.32 2.98
CA ILE A 200 26.22 -5.46 2.78
C ILE A 200 27.61 -5.23 3.36
N ALA A 201 28.07 -3.98 3.47
CA ALA A 201 29.34 -3.64 4.11
C ALA A 201 29.36 -2.22 4.68
N LEU A 202 30.24 -1.97 5.64
CA LEU A 202 30.56 -0.65 6.17
C LEU A 202 32.00 -0.29 5.80
N ARG A 203 32.24 0.95 5.36
CA ARG A 203 33.56 1.46 4.99
C ARG A 203 33.84 2.82 5.61
N ASP A 204 35.02 3.00 6.18
CA ASP A 204 35.50 4.29 6.66
C ASP A 204 35.94 5.14 5.46
N LEU A 205 35.21 6.22 5.19
CA LEU A 205 35.51 7.17 4.12
C LEU A 205 36.42 8.31 4.60
N GLY A 206 36.81 8.30 5.88
CA GLY A 206 37.53 9.37 6.55
C GLY A 206 36.65 10.55 6.93
N LYS A 207 37.22 11.48 7.69
CA LYS A 207 36.56 12.71 8.15
C LYS A 207 35.24 12.47 8.92
N GLY A 208 35.12 11.31 9.58
CA GLY A 208 33.91 10.93 10.34
C GLY A 208 32.75 10.42 9.48
N LYS A 209 32.93 10.27 8.16
CA LYS A 209 31.92 9.72 7.27
C LYS A 209 32.10 8.20 7.13
N THR A 210 30.99 7.48 7.17
CA THR A 210 30.93 6.03 6.94
C THR A 210 30.11 5.74 5.69
N GLY A 211 30.63 4.94 4.78
CA GLY A 211 29.90 4.40 3.64
C GLY A 211 29.18 3.11 4.04
N ILE A 212 27.88 3.06 3.86
CA ILE A 212 27.08 1.83 3.93
C ILE A 212 26.96 1.32 2.49
N VAL A 213 27.72 0.30 2.15
CA VAL A 213 27.61 -0.38 0.85
C VAL A 213 26.34 -1.20 0.85
N VAL A 214 25.59 -1.16 -0.25
CA VAL A 214 24.28 -1.80 -0.37
C VAL A 214 24.16 -2.60 -1.67
N TYR A 215 23.38 -3.67 -1.61
CA TYR A 215 22.67 -4.22 -2.76
C TYR A 215 21.40 -3.39 -2.98
N ASP A 216 21.38 -2.66 -4.09
CA ASP A 216 20.21 -1.93 -4.57
C ASP A 216 19.51 -2.78 -5.64
N ASN A 217 18.28 -3.19 -5.38
CA ASN A 217 17.50 -4.04 -6.28
C ASN A 217 17.10 -3.36 -7.60
N ASN A 218 17.30 -2.05 -7.74
CA ASN A 218 17.20 -1.39 -9.04
C ASN A 218 18.46 -1.60 -9.90
N TYR A 219 19.61 -1.98 -9.31
CA TYR A 219 20.90 -2.13 -10.00
C TYR A 219 21.50 -3.55 -9.87
N PRO A 220 20.97 -4.54 -10.59
CA PRO A 220 21.44 -5.93 -10.52
C PRO A 220 22.96 -6.08 -10.70
N GLY A 221 23.61 -6.76 -9.76
CA GLY A 221 25.04 -7.08 -9.82
C GLY A 221 25.98 -5.89 -9.59
N VAL A 222 25.47 -4.73 -9.21
CA VAL A 222 26.26 -3.52 -8.97
C VAL A 222 26.14 -3.08 -7.52
N GLU A 223 27.27 -2.97 -6.83
CA GLU A 223 27.30 -2.39 -5.49
C GLU A 223 27.02 -0.88 -5.54
N LYS A 224 26.32 -0.38 -4.54
CA LYS A 224 26.02 1.04 -4.35
C LYS A 224 26.39 1.47 -2.94
N MET A 225 26.40 2.77 -2.64
CA MET A 225 26.81 3.27 -1.32
C MET A 225 25.94 4.43 -0.85
N VAL A 226 25.39 4.29 0.35
CA VAL A 226 24.86 5.39 1.17
C VAL A 226 26.02 6.01 1.93
N VAL A 227 26.11 7.34 1.97
CA VAL A 227 27.14 8.04 2.74
C VAL A 227 26.51 8.63 3.98
N ALA A 228 27.03 8.25 5.15
CA ALA A 228 26.47 8.57 6.44
C ALA A 228 27.45 9.33 7.33
N ASP A 229 26.94 10.27 8.14
CA ASP A 229 27.67 11.02 9.15
C ASP A 229 27.00 10.82 10.51
N ALA A 230 27.61 9.97 11.35
CA ALA A 230 27.06 9.64 12.66
C ALA A 230 27.08 10.82 13.64
N ALA A 231 27.99 11.78 13.46
CA ALA A 231 28.10 12.94 14.35
C ALA A 231 27.05 14.01 14.02
N ALA A 232 26.73 14.18 12.74
CA ALA A 232 25.68 15.08 12.27
C ALA A 232 24.28 14.44 12.23
N ASP A 233 24.20 13.11 12.39
CA ASP A 233 22.99 12.30 12.21
C ASP A 233 22.33 12.52 10.84
N THR A 234 23.18 12.56 9.80
CA THR A 234 22.76 12.79 8.42
C THR A 234 23.27 11.68 7.49
N TRP A 235 22.56 11.47 6.40
CA TRP A 235 22.96 10.53 5.36
C TRP A 235 22.49 11.02 3.99
N TYR A 236 23.09 10.51 2.91
CA TYR A 236 22.54 10.71 1.58
C TYR A 236 22.77 9.49 0.70
N TYR A 237 21.90 9.34 -0.30
CA TYR A 237 22.00 8.27 -1.29
C TYR A 237 21.57 8.75 -2.67
N THR A 238 22.32 8.36 -3.70
CA THR A 238 22.03 8.72 -5.10
C THR A 238 21.79 7.45 -5.92
N THR A 239 20.56 7.28 -6.39
CA THR A 239 20.10 6.09 -7.12
C THR A 239 19.04 6.46 -8.16
N ALA A 240 18.59 5.52 -8.97
CA ALA A 240 17.48 5.71 -9.91
C ALA A 240 16.47 4.56 -9.75
N LEU A 241 15.21 4.82 -10.15
CA LEU A 241 14.19 3.77 -10.23
C LEU A 241 14.53 2.78 -11.35
N ASN A 242 14.92 3.31 -12.51
CA ASN A 242 15.53 2.56 -13.59
C ASN A 242 17.00 2.99 -13.76
N PRO A 243 17.98 2.07 -13.82
CA PRO A 243 19.40 2.40 -14.01
C PRO A 243 19.72 3.26 -15.24
N ALA A 244 18.89 3.20 -16.28
CA ALA A 244 19.06 3.99 -17.51
C ALA A 244 18.58 5.44 -17.35
N ASP A 245 17.84 5.75 -16.31
CA ASP A 245 17.25 7.06 -16.06
C ASP A 245 18.14 7.97 -15.20
N LYS A 246 17.68 9.21 -15.03
CA LYS A 246 18.36 10.19 -14.19
C LYS A 246 18.27 9.76 -12.72
N SER A 247 19.41 9.83 -12.02
CA SER A 247 19.42 9.59 -10.58
C SER A 247 18.69 10.67 -9.78
N TYR A 248 18.06 10.21 -8.71
CA TYR A 248 17.42 10.96 -7.64
C TYR A 248 18.35 11.00 -6.41
N LEU A 249 18.04 11.92 -5.50
CA LEU A 249 18.78 12.12 -4.27
C LEU A 249 17.84 11.89 -3.09
N PHE A 250 18.22 10.95 -2.23
CA PHE A 250 17.66 10.80 -0.89
C PHE A 250 18.57 11.51 0.10
N VAL A 251 17.99 12.29 1.01
CA VAL A 251 18.73 12.99 2.07
C VAL A 251 18.08 12.73 3.41
N GLY A 252 18.91 12.34 4.36
CA GLY A 252 18.55 12.01 5.71
C GLY A 252 18.92 13.07 6.73
N SER A 253 18.13 13.12 7.79
CA SER A 253 18.33 13.96 8.97
C SER A 253 17.66 13.29 10.18
N PRO A 254 17.74 13.87 11.39
CA PRO A 254 16.94 13.40 12.52
C PRO A 254 15.43 13.38 12.25
N ASP A 255 14.94 14.24 11.35
CA ASP A 255 13.52 14.33 10.95
C ASP A 255 13.19 13.38 9.77
N ASN A 256 14.20 12.88 9.05
CA ASN A 256 14.09 11.83 8.03
C ASN A 256 15.11 10.72 8.29
N PRO A 257 14.90 9.90 9.33
CA PRO A 257 15.85 8.87 9.74
C PRO A 257 15.88 7.69 8.77
N MET A 258 16.93 6.89 8.83
CA MET A 258 16.91 5.54 8.26
C MET A 258 16.03 4.64 9.11
N HIS A 259 15.43 3.64 8.48
CA HIS A 259 14.63 2.64 9.14
C HIS A 259 15.24 1.26 8.94
N LEU A 260 15.21 0.44 9.99
CA LEU A 260 15.71 -0.93 9.94
C LEU A 260 14.57 -1.89 10.23
N VAL A 261 14.37 -2.85 9.33
CA VAL A 261 13.43 -3.96 9.51
C VAL A 261 14.19 -5.26 9.63
N ARG A 262 13.91 -6.02 10.69
CA ARG A 262 14.54 -7.32 10.93
C ARG A 262 13.95 -8.36 9.97
N LEU A 263 14.83 -9.19 9.37
CA LEU A 263 14.43 -10.20 8.39
C LEU A 263 13.46 -11.26 8.94
N PRO A 264 13.64 -11.84 10.15
CA PRO A 264 12.76 -12.90 10.65
C PRO A 264 11.26 -12.54 10.64
N GLN A 265 10.91 -11.29 10.95
CA GLN A 265 9.53 -10.81 11.02
C GLN A 265 8.80 -10.90 9.68
N THR A 266 9.53 -10.89 8.58
CA THR A 266 8.95 -10.98 7.24
C THR A 266 8.51 -12.41 6.87
N THR A 267 8.98 -13.41 7.62
CA THR A 267 8.69 -14.84 7.37
C THR A 267 7.49 -15.38 8.14
N GLU A 268 7.07 -14.68 9.20
CA GLU A 268 5.96 -15.10 10.07
C GLU A 268 4.60 -15.07 9.34
N VAL A 269 3.59 -15.67 9.96
CA VAL A 269 2.19 -15.45 9.58
C VAL A 269 1.79 -14.06 10.08
N HIS A 270 1.36 -13.20 9.17
CA HIS A 270 0.98 -11.83 9.50
C HIS A 270 -0.45 -11.75 9.99
N GLU A 271 -0.73 -10.72 10.79
CA GLU A 271 -2.10 -10.34 11.10
C GLU A 271 -2.83 -9.98 9.81
N CYS A 272 -4.02 -10.54 9.62
CA CYS A 272 -4.82 -10.31 8.43
C CYS A 272 -5.71 -9.08 8.64
N PRO A 273 -5.54 -8.01 7.86
CA PRO A 273 -6.24 -6.75 8.12
C PRO A 273 -7.74 -6.80 7.80
N THR A 274 -8.20 -7.84 7.09
CA THR A 274 -9.60 -7.99 6.67
C THR A 274 -10.22 -9.34 7.03
N CYS A 275 -9.47 -10.25 7.68
CA CYS A 275 -10.02 -11.53 8.12
C CYS A 275 -10.65 -11.35 9.49
N ARG A 276 -11.84 -11.93 9.68
CA ARG A 276 -12.59 -11.85 10.92
C ARG A 276 -11.85 -12.46 12.12
N GLU A 277 -11.99 -11.85 13.29
CA GLU A 277 -11.39 -12.24 14.58
C GLU A 277 -9.87 -12.44 14.52
N SER A 278 -9.17 -11.70 13.66
CA SER A 278 -7.74 -11.94 13.38
C SER A 278 -6.80 -10.76 13.58
N GLY A 279 -7.34 -9.55 13.84
CA GLY A 279 -6.59 -8.32 14.12
C GLY A 279 -7.10 -7.59 15.36
N ASP A 280 -6.58 -6.38 15.61
CA ASP A 280 -7.20 -5.45 16.56
C ASP A 280 -8.44 -4.78 15.93
N ASP A 281 -9.28 -4.14 16.75
CA ASP A 281 -10.50 -3.47 16.26
C ASP A 281 -10.21 -2.16 15.48
N SER A 282 -8.93 -1.82 15.24
CA SER A 282 -8.57 -0.61 14.50
C SER A 282 -8.85 -0.74 13.01
N VAL A 283 -8.92 0.39 12.33
CA VAL A 283 -9.09 0.46 10.88
C VAL A 283 -7.76 0.87 10.27
N LEU A 284 -7.26 0.06 9.34
CA LEU A 284 -6.16 0.47 8.46
C LEU A 284 -6.75 1.25 7.28
N VAL A 285 -6.20 2.43 7.01
CA VAL A 285 -6.61 3.32 5.92
C VAL A 285 -5.44 3.43 4.96
N LEU A 286 -5.61 2.91 3.75
CA LEU A 286 -4.65 3.08 2.67
C LEU A 286 -5.18 4.11 1.68
N VAL A 287 -4.39 5.15 1.42
CA VAL A 287 -4.64 6.14 0.36
C VAL A 287 -3.50 6.05 -0.63
N LYS A 288 -3.78 5.87 -1.92
CA LYS A 288 -2.75 5.72 -2.95
C LYS A 288 -3.10 6.51 -4.22
N ASP A 289 -2.07 7.00 -4.90
CA ASP A 289 -2.16 7.64 -6.22
C ASP A 289 -1.67 6.68 -7.32
N ASN A 290 -2.61 6.26 -8.17
CA ASN A 290 -2.40 5.33 -9.27
C ASN A 290 -2.15 6.03 -10.61
N ALA A 291 -2.01 7.36 -10.63
CA ALA A 291 -1.78 8.09 -11.87
C ALA A 291 -0.48 7.64 -12.57
N GLU A 292 -0.60 7.16 -13.81
CA GLU A 292 0.54 6.82 -14.67
C GLU A 292 1.32 8.09 -15.08
N ASN A 293 2.35 8.44 -14.32
CA ASN A 293 3.22 9.57 -14.65
C ASN A 293 4.33 9.14 -15.63
N ARG A 294 4.25 9.63 -16.88
CA ARG A 294 5.19 9.31 -17.98
C ARG A 294 6.68 9.58 -17.68
N ASP A 295 6.99 10.35 -16.66
CA ASP A 295 8.33 10.72 -16.22
C ASP A 295 8.73 10.13 -14.86
N GLY A 296 7.90 9.25 -14.29
CA GLY A 296 8.13 8.62 -12.99
C GLY A 296 8.09 9.60 -11.81
N THR A 297 7.54 10.81 -12.00
CA THR A 297 7.40 11.79 -10.93
C THR A 297 6.16 11.52 -10.11
N ILE A 298 6.30 11.48 -8.79
CA ILE A 298 5.17 11.58 -7.87
C ILE A 298 4.50 12.95 -8.04
N ILE A 299 3.16 12.97 -8.11
CA ILE A 299 2.38 14.21 -8.21
C ILE A 299 2.27 14.81 -6.83
N ASP A 300 2.81 15.99 -6.61
CA ASP A 300 2.67 16.70 -5.33
C ASP A 300 1.23 17.21 -5.12
N TRP A 301 0.36 16.35 -4.59
CA TRP A 301 -1.00 16.69 -4.15
C TRP A 301 -1.11 16.59 -2.63
N ASP A 302 -1.97 17.43 -2.06
CA ASP A 302 -2.14 17.54 -0.62
C ASP A 302 -3.06 16.43 -0.09
N LEU A 303 -2.58 15.66 0.88
CA LEU A 303 -3.39 14.78 1.73
C LEU A 303 -3.44 15.35 3.15
N GLU A 304 -4.64 15.50 3.71
CA GLU A 304 -4.83 15.86 5.11
C GLU A 304 -5.82 14.90 5.78
N VAL A 305 -5.47 14.37 6.95
CA VAL A 305 -6.35 13.53 7.77
C VAL A 305 -6.63 14.23 9.10
N THR A 306 -7.90 14.55 9.36
CA THR A 306 -8.34 15.32 10.54
C THR A 306 -9.52 14.69 11.25
N ALA A 307 -9.78 15.10 12.50
CA ALA A 307 -11.06 14.82 13.14
C ALA A 307 -12.19 15.60 12.43
N PRO A 308 -13.46 15.14 12.47
CA PRO A 308 -14.56 15.87 11.87
C PRO A 308 -14.68 17.29 12.43
N GLY A 309 -14.65 18.30 11.55
CA GLY A 309 -14.62 19.72 11.93
C GLY A 309 -13.21 20.30 12.13
N GLY A 310 -12.17 19.52 11.86
CA GLY A 310 -10.76 19.91 11.89
C GLY A 310 -10.03 19.52 13.17
N GLY A 311 -8.69 19.53 13.10
CA GLY A 311 -7.80 19.14 14.21
C GLY A 311 -7.31 17.70 14.13
N ALA A 312 -6.49 17.30 15.09
CA ALA A 312 -5.87 15.98 15.10
C ALA A 312 -6.88 14.85 15.38
N VAL A 313 -6.73 13.72 14.68
CA VAL A 313 -7.44 12.48 15.00
C VAL A 313 -6.79 11.84 16.23
N GLU A 314 -7.57 11.53 17.26
CA GLU A 314 -7.04 10.94 18.49
C GLU A 314 -6.54 9.51 18.22
N GLY A 315 -5.28 9.24 18.58
CA GLY A 315 -4.69 7.90 18.49
C GLY A 315 -4.39 7.40 17.08
N ILE A 316 -4.49 8.26 16.05
CA ILE A 316 -4.04 7.91 14.71
C ILE A 316 -2.52 7.66 14.69
N GLU A 317 -2.11 6.61 14.00
CA GLU A 317 -0.71 6.28 13.75
C GLU A 317 -0.47 6.29 12.24
N ASN A 318 0.60 6.95 11.78
CA ASN A 318 1.08 6.81 10.40
C ASN A 318 2.05 5.62 10.36
N LEU A 319 1.78 4.67 9.47
CA LEU A 319 2.57 3.47 9.28
C LEU A 319 3.41 3.63 7.99
N PRO A 320 4.72 3.36 8.04
CA PRO A 320 5.56 3.46 6.85
C PRO A 320 5.16 2.39 5.82
N VAL A 321 4.95 2.82 4.57
CA VAL A 321 4.80 1.96 3.40
C VAL A 321 5.87 2.36 2.38
N ILE A 322 6.70 1.39 1.96
CA ILE A 322 7.85 1.66 1.08
C ILE A 322 7.52 1.17 -0.32
N ASN A 323 7.22 2.12 -1.20
CA ASN A 323 7.05 1.98 -2.64
C ASN A 323 7.41 3.33 -3.33
N ASN A 324 7.31 3.38 -4.66
CA ASN A 324 7.56 4.57 -5.48
C ASN A 324 6.27 5.21 -6.03
N GLN A 325 5.13 4.89 -5.41
CA GLN A 325 3.87 5.60 -5.56
C GLN A 325 3.68 6.56 -4.39
N GLN A 326 2.82 7.58 -4.54
CA GLN A 326 2.35 8.31 -3.37
C GLN A 326 1.33 7.44 -2.65
N SER A 327 1.76 6.80 -1.58
CA SER A 327 0.92 5.94 -0.74
C SER A 327 1.09 6.34 0.71
N GLU A 328 -0.03 6.44 1.42
CA GLU A 328 -0.07 6.78 2.83
C GLU A 328 -0.93 5.75 3.55
N LEU A 329 -0.38 5.20 4.64
CA LEU A 329 -1.03 4.16 5.42
C LEU A 329 -1.22 4.64 6.85
N PHE A 330 -2.45 4.62 7.33
CA PHE A 330 -2.78 5.02 8.69
C PHE A 330 -3.44 3.87 9.44
N ARG A 331 -3.20 3.81 10.75
CA ARG A 331 -4.03 3.05 11.68
C ARG A 331 -4.88 4.02 12.48
N VAL A 332 -6.19 3.88 12.36
CA VAL A 332 -7.18 4.69 13.11
C VAL A 332 -7.84 3.81 14.16
N PRO A 333 -7.87 4.21 15.45
CA PRO A 333 -8.52 3.42 16.48
C PRO A 333 -10.01 3.17 16.20
N ALA A 334 -10.52 2.03 16.68
CA ALA A 334 -11.93 1.68 16.59
C ALA A 334 -12.82 2.80 17.16
N GLY A 335 -13.93 3.12 16.47
CA GLY A 335 -14.91 4.06 17.02
C GLY A 335 -14.48 5.54 16.94
N VAL A 336 -13.43 5.85 16.19
CA VAL A 336 -12.94 7.22 15.95
C VAL A 336 -13.34 7.67 14.56
N ALA A 337 -14.10 8.77 14.48
CA ALA A 337 -14.44 9.41 13.23
C ALA A 337 -13.27 10.25 12.70
N PHE A 338 -13.15 10.37 11.38
CA PHE A 338 -12.10 11.16 10.73
C PHE A 338 -12.55 11.67 9.36
N GLU A 339 -11.80 12.62 8.80
CA GLU A 339 -12.01 13.18 7.47
C GLU A 339 -10.68 13.20 6.71
N ILE A 340 -10.68 12.60 5.52
CA ILE A 340 -9.59 12.65 4.55
C ILE A 340 -9.92 13.79 3.58
N THR A 341 -9.03 14.75 3.43
CA THR A 341 -9.14 15.84 2.44
C THR A 341 -7.99 15.74 1.45
N MET A 342 -8.32 15.81 0.16
CA MET A 342 -7.37 15.69 -0.94
C MET A 342 -7.54 16.84 -1.91
N GLY A 343 -6.44 17.38 -2.44
CA GLY A 343 -6.50 18.44 -3.44
C GLY A 343 -5.15 19.03 -3.82
N LYS A 344 -5.18 20.28 -4.29
CA LYS A 344 -3.99 21.06 -4.72
C LYS A 344 -3.13 20.40 -5.83
N VAL A 345 -3.74 19.52 -6.64
CA VAL A 345 -3.08 18.92 -7.81
C VAL A 345 -2.46 20.01 -8.73
N PRO A 346 -1.17 19.89 -9.11
CA PRO A 346 -0.49 20.87 -9.94
C PRO A 346 -1.11 21.04 -11.33
N VAL A 347 -1.04 22.25 -11.87
CA VAL A 347 -1.59 22.57 -13.21
C VAL A 347 -0.97 21.67 -14.28
N GLY A 348 -1.82 21.00 -15.06
CA GLY A 348 -1.41 20.12 -16.15
C GLY A 348 -1.18 18.66 -15.75
N ARG A 349 -1.37 18.32 -14.47
CA ARG A 349 -1.40 16.95 -13.95
C ARG A 349 -2.83 16.56 -13.54
N ALA A 350 -3.05 15.28 -13.29
CA ALA A 350 -4.23 14.72 -12.65
C ALA A 350 -3.76 13.57 -11.76
N ALA A 351 -4.29 13.47 -10.54
CA ALA A 351 -4.04 12.33 -9.66
C ALA A 351 -5.22 11.35 -9.76
N ASP A 352 -4.95 10.07 -9.51
CA ASP A 352 -5.98 9.02 -9.52
C ASP A 352 -5.98 8.33 -8.15
N ILE A 353 -6.90 8.74 -7.27
CA ILE A 353 -6.84 8.37 -5.87
C ILE A 353 -7.78 7.23 -5.54
N ASP A 354 -7.21 6.21 -4.91
CA ASP A 354 -7.95 5.14 -4.25
C ASP A 354 -7.86 5.31 -2.73
N ILE A 355 -8.98 5.08 -2.05
CA ILE A 355 -9.08 5.07 -0.59
C ILE A 355 -9.68 3.74 -0.16
N SER A 356 -8.90 2.96 0.58
CA SER A 356 -9.31 1.67 1.12
C SER A 356 -9.28 1.69 2.65
N LEU A 357 -10.36 1.21 3.26
CA LEU A 357 -10.45 0.98 4.70
C LEU A 357 -10.52 -0.52 4.95
N TYR A 358 -9.56 -1.07 5.70
CA TYR A 358 -9.54 -2.45 6.16
C TYR A 358 -9.93 -2.52 7.62
N GLY A 359 -10.85 -3.42 7.97
CA GLY A 359 -11.13 -3.73 9.36
C GLY A 359 -11.56 -5.18 9.53
N ASP A 360 -11.81 -5.56 10.79
CA ASP A 360 -12.07 -6.95 11.16
C ASP A 360 -13.23 -7.58 10.37
N GLY A 361 -12.90 -8.42 9.39
CA GLY A 361 -13.87 -9.07 8.51
C GLY A 361 -14.51 -8.16 7.46
N TRP A 362 -13.96 -6.99 7.11
CA TRP A 362 -14.54 -6.11 6.09
C TRP A 362 -13.53 -5.21 5.36
N ILE A 363 -13.96 -4.67 4.22
CA ILE A 363 -13.25 -3.68 3.42
C ILE A 363 -14.22 -2.73 2.70
N ASP A 364 -13.92 -1.43 2.75
CA ASP A 364 -14.64 -0.38 2.02
C ASP A 364 -13.69 0.40 1.14
N GLU A 365 -14.06 0.63 -0.11
CA GLU A 365 -13.20 1.31 -1.08
C GLU A 365 -13.98 2.38 -1.86
N PHE A 366 -13.33 3.53 -2.03
CA PHE A 366 -13.59 4.48 -3.12
C PHE A 366 -12.37 4.46 -4.04
N ASP A 367 -12.52 3.85 -5.21
CA ASP A 367 -11.42 3.74 -6.19
C ASP A 367 -11.64 4.71 -7.35
N GLY A 368 -10.57 5.12 -8.01
CA GLY A 368 -10.63 5.89 -9.25
C GLY A 368 -11.10 7.34 -9.05
N ILE A 369 -10.77 7.97 -7.91
CA ILE A 369 -11.09 9.38 -7.68
C ILE A 369 -10.10 10.24 -8.47
N GLU A 370 -10.49 10.58 -9.71
CA GLU A 370 -9.72 11.50 -10.55
C GLU A 370 -9.74 12.92 -9.96
N LEU A 371 -8.59 13.38 -9.44
CA LEU A 371 -8.41 14.73 -8.93
C LEU A 371 -7.74 15.62 -9.99
N LEU A 372 -8.51 16.56 -10.52
CA LEU A 372 -8.04 17.58 -11.46
C LEU A 372 -7.46 18.81 -10.74
N PRO A 373 -6.68 19.66 -11.42
CA PRO A 373 -6.20 20.91 -10.83
C PRO A 373 -7.35 21.81 -10.34
N GLY A 374 -7.27 22.23 -9.08
CA GLY A 374 -8.33 22.99 -8.40
C GLY A 374 -9.45 22.13 -7.79
N ALA A 375 -9.42 20.81 -7.97
CA ALA A 375 -10.27 19.89 -7.22
C ALA A 375 -9.93 19.95 -5.73
N THR A 376 -10.96 19.84 -4.91
CA THR A 376 -10.88 19.54 -3.48
C THR A 376 -11.97 18.52 -3.21
N THR A 377 -11.54 17.36 -2.75
CA THR A 377 -12.39 16.22 -2.46
C THR A 377 -12.19 15.84 -1.00
N SER A 378 -13.26 15.57 -0.27
CA SER A 378 -13.17 15.03 1.08
C SER A 378 -14.01 13.77 1.24
N VAL A 379 -13.49 12.85 2.06
CA VAL A 379 -14.16 11.63 2.50
C VAL A 379 -14.27 11.69 4.02
N ASN A 380 -15.50 11.85 4.51
CA ASN A 380 -15.78 11.75 5.94
C ASN A 380 -16.10 10.30 6.29
N VAL A 381 -15.43 9.77 7.31
CA VAL A 381 -15.68 8.46 7.89
C VAL A 381 -16.32 8.66 9.25
N ASP A 382 -17.51 8.07 9.43
CA ASP A 382 -18.31 8.26 10.62
C ASP A 382 -17.72 7.56 11.86
N GLN A 383 -18.29 7.83 13.03
CA GLN A 383 -17.80 7.23 14.28
C GLN A 383 -17.91 5.71 14.29
N SER A 384 -18.90 5.13 13.61
CA SER A 384 -19.01 3.67 13.51
C SER A 384 -18.00 3.05 12.55
N GLN A 385 -17.33 3.87 11.72
CA GLN A 385 -16.41 3.45 10.64
C GLN A 385 -17.07 2.49 9.65
N ARG A 386 -18.38 2.65 9.47
CA ARG A 386 -19.21 1.88 8.53
C ARG A 386 -19.76 2.74 7.43
N ARG A 387 -19.72 4.07 7.58
CA ARG A 387 -20.21 5.01 6.60
C ARG A 387 -19.09 5.94 6.15
N LEU A 388 -18.79 5.89 4.85
CA LEU A 388 -17.89 6.79 4.18
C LEU A 388 -18.72 7.76 3.33
N SER A 389 -18.42 9.05 3.41
CA SER A 389 -19.17 10.11 2.71
C SER A 389 -18.24 10.98 1.89
N LEU A 390 -18.27 10.80 0.57
CA LEU A 390 -17.50 11.52 -0.42
C LEU A 390 -18.21 12.81 -0.86
N ARG A 391 -17.46 13.91 -0.89
CA ARG A 391 -17.85 15.20 -1.48
C ARG A 391 -16.71 15.74 -2.33
N SER A 392 -17.04 16.39 -3.43
CA SER A 392 -16.05 17.11 -4.23
C SER A 392 -16.61 18.42 -4.77
N ASN A 393 -15.73 19.41 -4.93
CA ASN A 393 -16.06 20.68 -5.57
C ASN A 393 -16.08 20.57 -7.12
N LEU A 394 -15.56 19.48 -7.68
CA LEU A 394 -15.59 19.13 -9.10
C LEU A 394 -16.27 17.76 -9.31
N PRO A 395 -16.73 17.43 -10.53
CA PRO A 395 -17.30 16.11 -10.78
C PRO A 395 -16.26 15.00 -10.60
N VAL A 396 -16.65 13.93 -9.91
CA VAL A 396 -15.86 12.69 -9.74
C VAL A 396 -16.73 11.48 -10.04
N ALA A 397 -16.14 10.35 -10.41
CA ALA A 397 -16.88 9.13 -10.75
C ALA A 397 -16.19 7.88 -10.19
N PRO A 398 -16.12 7.75 -8.85
CA PRO A 398 -15.43 6.64 -8.22
C PRO A 398 -16.13 5.31 -8.49
N MET A 399 -15.35 4.23 -8.46
CA MET A 399 -15.84 2.89 -8.23
C MET A 399 -16.04 2.68 -6.73
N LEU A 400 -17.10 1.96 -6.38
CA LEU A 400 -17.55 1.78 -5.00
C LEU A 400 -17.44 0.31 -4.67
N LYS A 401 -16.80 -0.05 -3.57
CA LYS A 401 -16.70 -1.45 -3.17
C LYS A 401 -16.91 -1.62 -1.68
N LEU A 402 -17.67 -2.65 -1.35
CA LEU A 402 -17.91 -3.13 0.00
C LEU A 402 -17.65 -4.62 0.00
N ALA A 403 -16.88 -5.14 0.94
CA ALA A 403 -16.92 -6.57 1.23
C ALA A 403 -16.95 -6.84 2.73
N SER A 404 -17.61 -7.93 3.12
CA SER A 404 -17.66 -8.37 4.50
C SER A 404 -17.64 -9.90 4.59
N GLU A 405 -17.14 -10.38 5.73
CA GLU A 405 -17.15 -11.77 6.13
C GLU A 405 -18.27 -12.04 7.14
N GLN A 406 -18.79 -13.24 7.02
CA GLN A 406 -19.68 -13.89 7.96
C GLN A 406 -19.00 -15.18 8.43
N ALA A 407 -19.56 -15.83 9.44
CA ALA A 407 -18.94 -17.02 10.03
C ALA A 407 -18.63 -18.16 9.01
N ASN A 408 -19.41 -18.29 7.94
CA ASN A 408 -19.28 -19.39 6.96
C ASN A 408 -19.29 -18.95 5.50
N TRP A 409 -19.34 -17.65 5.23
CA TRP A 409 -19.42 -17.09 3.89
C TRP A 409 -18.94 -15.65 3.88
N SER A 410 -18.77 -15.08 2.71
CA SER A 410 -18.36 -13.69 2.52
C SER A 410 -19.07 -13.10 1.31
N VAL A 411 -19.21 -11.78 1.29
CA VAL A 411 -19.88 -11.08 0.21
C VAL A 411 -19.22 -9.77 -0.13
N ALA A 412 -19.08 -9.52 -1.41
CA ALA A 412 -18.68 -8.24 -1.96
C ALA A 412 -19.82 -7.64 -2.79
N ALA A 413 -19.94 -6.32 -2.75
CA ALA A 413 -20.71 -5.56 -3.72
C ALA A 413 -19.84 -4.48 -4.36
N GLN A 414 -20.01 -4.30 -5.66
CA GLN A 414 -19.29 -3.32 -6.43
C GLN A 414 -20.28 -2.45 -7.21
N GLY A 415 -20.24 -1.14 -6.96
CA GLY A 415 -21.02 -0.12 -7.65
C GLY A 415 -20.15 0.59 -8.69
N THR A 416 -20.62 0.68 -9.94
CA THR A 416 -19.89 1.37 -11.02
C THR A 416 -20.78 2.33 -11.79
N GLY A 417 -20.17 3.35 -12.41
CA GLY A 417 -20.84 4.31 -13.30
C GLY A 417 -21.52 5.48 -12.59
N LEU A 418 -21.46 5.55 -11.26
CA LEU A 418 -22.04 6.66 -10.50
C LEU A 418 -21.16 7.90 -10.61
N ARG A 419 -21.69 8.94 -11.25
CA ARG A 419 -21.05 10.25 -11.35
C ARG A 419 -21.58 11.19 -10.27
N LEU A 420 -20.69 11.65 -9.41
CA LEU A 420 -20.97 12.67 -8.40
C LEU A 420 -20.77 14.06 -8.98
N LEU A 421 -21.73 14.96 -8.78
CA LEU A 421 -21.64 16.37 -9.18
C LEU A 421 -21.44 17.27 -7.95
N PRO A 422 -20.83 18.47 -8.13
CA PRO A 422 -20.68 19.43 -7.04
C PRO A 422 -22.03 19.76 -6.38
N GLY A 423 -22.04 19.80 -5.04
CA GLY A 423 -23.24 20.03 -4.23
C GLY A 423 -24.02 18.77 -3.82
N THR A 424 -23.61 17.60 -4.31
CA THR A 424 -24.11 16.30 -3.87
C THR A 424 -23.05 15.58 -3.00
N THR A 425 -23.51 14.79 -2.03
CA THR A 425 -22.70 13.87 -1.23
C THR A 425 -23.04 12.45 -1.64
N LEU A 426 -22.02 11.61 -1.87
CA LEU A 426 -22.18 10.18 -2.01
C LEU A 426 -21.81 9.51 -0.69
N SER A 427 -22.69 8.71 -0.11
CA SER A 427 -22.37 7.87 1.04
C SER A 427 -22.41 6.39 0.67
N LEU A 428 -21.43 5.65 1.17
CA LEU A 428 -21.34 4.21 1.16
C LEU A 428 -21.46 3.72 2.61
N GLU A 429 -22.38 2.82 2.91
CA GLU A 429 -22.65 2.37 4.28
C GLU A 429 -22.88 0.86 4.40
N ARG A 430 -22.24 0.24 5.38
CA ARG A 430 -22.46 -1.17 5.78
C ARG A 430 -23.38 -1.24 7.01
N GLU A 431 -24.58 -1.77 6.84
CA GLU A 431 -25.51 -2.01 7.95
C GLU A 431 -25.27 -3.38 8.59
N THR A 432 -25.26 -3.45 9.92
CA THR A 432 -25.13 -4.73 10.66
C THR A 432 -26.27 -5.70 10.38
N ASP A 433 -27.43 -5.19 9.97
CA ASP A 433 -28.65 -5.97 9.78
C ASP A 433 -28.87 -6.43 8.33
N GLY A 434 -27.87 -6.28 7.44
CA GLY A 434 -27.85 -6.97 6.15
C GLY A 434 -27.67 -6.09 4.92
N ASP A 435 -27.85 -4.78 5.04
CA ASP A 435 -27.90 -3.86 3.90
C ASP A 435 -26.54 -3.21 3.61
N TYR A 436 -26.18 -3.19 2.33
CA TYR A 436 -25.20 -2.27 1.79
C TYR A 436 -25.95 -1.11 1.15
N VAL A 437 -25.65 0.11 1.59
CA VAL A 437 -26.42 1.30 1.26
C VAL A 437 -25.54 2.30 0.50
N TYR A 438 -26.07 2.76 -0.62
CA TYR A 438 -25.50 3.79 -1.48
C TYR A 438 -26.45 4.98 -1.47
N ALA A 439 -26.09 6.08 -0.82
CA ALA A 439 -26.95 7.25 -0.67
C ALA A 439 -26.43 8.46 -1.44
N LEU A 440 -27.35 9.23 -2.01
CA LEU A 440 -27.05 10.54 -2.57
C LEU A 440 -27.83 11.60 -1.78
N ASP A 441 -27.12 12.58 -1.23
CA ASP A 441 -27.71 13.67 -0.45
C ASP A 441 -27.31 15.04 -1.00
N GLY A 442 -28.16 16.06 -0.82
CA GLY A 442 -27.86 17.44 -1.16
C GLY A 442 -28.63 17.97 -2.38
N ILE A 443 -27.94 18.67 -3.27
CA ILE A 443 -28.51 19.33 -4.44
C ILE A 443 -27.82 18.80 -5.70
N GLY A 444 -28.61 18.27 -6.63
CA GLY A 444 -28.07 17.72 -7.87
C GLY A 444 -29.13 17.01 -8.72
N VAL A 445 -28.65 16.21 -9.67
CA VAL A 445 -29.47 15.34 -10.51
C VAL A 445 -29.35 13.89 -10.02
N PRO A 446 -30.31 13.01 -10.34
CA PRO A 446 -30.20 11.60 -10.00
C PRO A 446 -28.90 10.99 -10.53
N GLY A 447 -28.23 10.21 -9.70
CA GLY A 447 -27.13 9.34 -10.11
C GLY A 447 -27.66 8.04 -10.72
N SER A 448 -26.76 7.29 -11.34
CA SER A 448 -27.07 5.96 -11.85
C SER A 448 -25.89 5.04 -11.59
N LEU A 449 -26.14 3.82 -11.11
CA LEU A 449 -25.08 2.84 -10.86
C LEU A 449 -25.47 1.45 -11.37
N THR A 450 -24.50 0.68 -11.83
CA THR A 450 -24.64 -0.78 -11.96
C THR A 450 -24.11 -1.41 -10.69
N LEU A 451 -24.85 -2.36 -10.12
CA LEU A 451 -24.46 -3.05 -8.89
C LEU A 451 -24.21 -4.53 -9.16
N ASP A 452 -23.00 -4.98 -8.86
CA ASP A 452 -22.62 -6.38 -8.85
C ASP A 452 -22.51 -6.86 -7.40
N VAL A 453 -23.04 -8.04 -7.09
CA VAL A 453 -22.92 -8.69 -5.78
C VAL A 453 -22.39 -10.11 -5.97
N ARG A 454 -21.32 -10.42 -5.24
CA ARG A 454 -20.68 -11.73 -5.21
C ARG A 454 -20.77 -12.31 -3.81
N HIS A 455 -21.48 -13.41 -3.66
CA HIS A 455 -21.49 -14.25 -2.48
C HIS A 455 -20.54 -15.43 -2.68
N ARG A 456 -19.76 -15.77 -1.64
CA ARG A 456 -18.84 -16.89 -1.64
C ARG A 456 -18.94 -17.67 -0.34
N ASP A 457 -19.16 -18.98 -0.45
CA ASP A 457 -19.21 -19.90 0.68
C ASP A 457 -18.26 -21.09 0.51
N ALA A 458 -18.35 -22.04 1.45
CA ALA A 458 -17.58 -23.28 1.47
C ALA A 458 -17.79 -24.19 0.25
N VAL A 459 -18.84 -23.98 -0.55
CA VAL A 459 -19.27 -24.84 -1.65
C VAL A 459 -19.04 -24.17 -3.01
N ARG A 460 -19.42 -22.90 -3.18
CA ARG A 460 -19.46 -22.23 -4.48
C ARG A 460 -19.50 -20.72 -4.38
N ASP A 461 -19.31 -20.10 -5.55
CA ASP A 461 -19.50 -18.67 -5.75
C ASP A 461 -20.85 -18.42 -6.43
N ARG A 462 -21.47 -17.28 -6.09
CA ARG A 462 -22.75 -16.82 -6.63
C ARG A 462 -22.64 -15.34 -6.95
N ASN A 463 -22.78 -15.01 -8.23
CA ASN A 463 -22.67 -13.64 -8.71
C ASN A 463 -24.02 -13.21 -9.29
N VAL A 464 -24.49 -12.04 -8.89
CA VAL A 464 -25.67 -11.39 -9.46
C VAL A 464 -25.35 -9.94 -9.79
N THR A 465 -26.00 -9.41 -10.82
CA THR A 465 -25.87 -8.03 -11.26
C THR A 465 -27.25 -7.42 -11.47
N THR A 466 -27.37 -6.11 -11.34
CA THR A 466 -28.59 -5.40 -11.73
C THR A 466 -28.83 -5.54 -13.24
N GLY A 467 -30.04 -5.87 -13.68
CA GLY A 467 -30.37 -6.05 -15.11
C GLY A 467 -30.28 -4.78 -15.97
N GLY A 468 -29.90 -3.65 -15.37
CA GLY A 468 -29.66 -2.35 -15.98
C GLY A 468 -29.31 -1.32 -14.89
N PRO A 469 -28.98 -0.08 -15.26
CA PRO A 469 -28.56 0.93 -14.30
C PRO A 469 -29.67 1.27 -13.28
N VAL A 470 -29.30 1.26 -11.99
CA VAL A 470 -30.14 1.68 -10.86
C VAL A 470 -30.05 3.20 -10.73
N SER A 471 -31.16 3.89 -10.94
CA SER A 471 -31.22 5.34 -10.77
C SER A 471 -31.49 5.71 -9.32
N ILE A 472 -30.63 6.55 -8.74
CA ILE A 472 -30.72 7.04 -7.35
C ILE A 472 -31.01 8.55 -7.40
N PRO A 473 -32.25 8.99 -7.14
CA PRO A 473 -32.54 10.40 -6.93
C PRO A 473 -31.68 11.01 -5.81
N VAL A 474 -31.38 12.30 -5.89
CA VAL A 474 -30.77 13.01 -4.75
C VAL A 474 -31.76 13.06 -3.58
N ASN A 475 -31.25 12.94 -2.36
CA ASN A 475 -31.94 12.72 -1.09
C ASN A 475 -32.68 11.37 -1.04
N SER A 476 -32.08 10.33 -1.62
CA SER A 476 -32.55 8.94 -1.58
C SER A 476 -31.36 7.98 -1.53
N SER A 477 -31.63 6.71 -1.22
CA SER A 477 -30.62 5.66 -1.16
C SER A 477 -31.05 4.43 -1.94
N ALA A 478 -30.06 3.73 -2.50
CA ALA A 478 -30.18 2.36 -2.97
C ALA A 478 -29.62 1.43 -1.90
N SER A 479 -30.40 0.45 -1.44
CA SER A 479 -29.92 -0.60 -0.55
C SER A 479 -30.03 -1.98 -1.19
N VAL A 480 -29.07 -2.84 -0.88
CA VAL A 480 -29.09 -4.26 -1.24
C VAL A 480 -28.81 -5.08 0.02
N ALA A 481 -29.63 -6.09 0.29
CA ALA A 481 -29.48 -6.99 1.45
C ALA A 481 -28.36 -8.01 1.23
N ALA A 482 -27.17 -7.55 0.81
CA ALA A 482 -26.04 -8.38 0.42
C ALA A 482 -25.47 -9.16 1.61
N HIS A 483 -25.37 -8.53 2.78
CA HIS A 483 -24.80 -9.13 3.99
C HIS A 483 -25.71 -10.19 4.63
N ALA A 484 -26.99 -10.28 4.22
CA ALA A 484 -27.91 -11.36 4.61
C ALA A 484 -28.25 -12.33 3.46
N TRP A 485 -27.67 -12.15 2.27
CA TRP A 485 -28.01 -12.94 1.09
C TRP A 485 -27.36 -14.33 1.13
N ASP A 486 -28.16 -15.38 1.05
CA ASP A 486 -27.75 -16.79 1.07
C ASP A 486 -27.15 -17.32 -0.26
N GLY A 487 -26.99 -16.44 -1.26
CA GLY A 487 -26.53 -16.82 -2.60
C GLY A 487 -27.56 -17.59 -3.44
N ALA A 488 -28.81 -17.77 -2.98
CA ALA A 488 -29.83 -18.58 -3.66
C ALA A 488 -31.17 -17.84 -3.82
N SER A 489 -31.57 -17.08 -2.82
CA SER A 489 -32.79 -16.28 -2.81
C SER A 489 -32.68 -15.14 -3.83
N PRO A 490 -33.79 -14.70 -4.47
CA PRO A 490 -33.75 -13.53 -5.34
C PRO A 490 -33.23 -12.30 -4.58
N LEU A 491 -32.23 -11.64 -5.15
CA LEU A 491 -31.69 -10.40 -4.61
C LEU A 491 -32.22 -9.22 -5.41
N THR A 492 -32.49 -8.11 -4.72
CA THR A 492 -33.00 -6.89 -5.34
C THR A 492 -32.33 -5.67 -4.74
N VAL A 493 -32.15 -4.63 -5.55
CA VAL A 493 -31.77 -3.31 -5.06
C VAL A 493 -33.03 -2.49 -4.84
N ARG A 494 -33.24 -2.00 -3.63
CA ARG A 494 -34.37 -1.11 -3.30
C ARG A 494 -33.88 0.33 -3.29
N VAL A 495 -34.48 1.19 -4.10
CA VAL A 495 -34.26 2.64 -4.07
C VAL A 495 -35.40 3.29 -3.32
N ALA A 496 -35.10 3.95 -2.20
CA ALA A 496 -36.08 4.60 -1.34
C ALA A 496 -35.63 6.00 -0.90
N GLY A 497 -36.59 6.93 -0.78
CA GLY A 497 -36.34 8.32 -0.37
C GLY A 497 -36.80 9.33 -1.43
N ASN A 498 -36.93 10.60 -1.03
CA ASN A 498 -37.44 11.69 -1.89
C ASN A 498 -38.75 11.33 -2.65
N GLY A 499 -39.67 10.63 -2.00
CA GLY A 499 -40.95 10.20 -2.60
C GLY A 499 -40.84 9.04 -3.61
N VAL A 500 -39.68 8.40 -3.72
CA VAL A 500 -39.44 7.20 -4.54
C VAL A 500 -39.40 5.96 -3.65
N ASP A 501 -39.99 4.86 -4.12
CA ASP A 501 -39.80 3.50 -3.63
C ASP A 501 -39.84 2.56 -4.85
N ARG A 502 -38.68 2.05 -5.25
CA ARG A 502 -38.50 1.24 -6.47
C ARG A 502 -37.63 0.03 -6.15
N VAL A 503 -37.87 -1.06 -6.86
CA VAL A 503 -37.11 -2.30 -6.71
C VAL A 503 -36.54 -2.70 -8.07
N TYR A 504 -35.25 -2.99 -8.09
CA TYR A 504 -34.51 -3.44 -9.26
C TYR A 504 -34.10 -4.90 -9.04
N PRO A 505 -34.63 -5.86 -9.80
CA PRO A 505 -34.24 -7.25 -9.66
C PRO A 505 -32.78 -7.43 -10.10
N MET A 506 -32.05 -8.23 -9.34
CA MET A 506 -30.74 -8.70 -9.75
C MET A 506 -30.88 -10.04 -10.48
N VAL A 507 -30.06 -10.22 -11.51
CA VAL A 507 -30.02 -11.41 -12.36
C VAL A 507 -28.64 -12.07 -12.23
N PRO A 508 -28.51 -13.39 -12.47
CA PRO A 508 -27.20 -14.02 -12.51
C PRO A 508 -26.25 -13.27 -13.44
N ALA A 509 -25.04 -12.97 -12.96
CA ALA A 509 -24.00 -12.40 -13.81
C ALA A 509 -23.55 -13.47 -14.83
N SER A 510 -23.52 -13.09 -16.11
CA SER A 510 -23.17 -13.96 -17.23
C SER A 510 -21.67 -14.21 -17.35
#